data_AF-A0A8S1PD55-F1
#
_entry.id   AF-A0A8S1PD55-F1
#
_cell.length_a   1.000
_cell.length_b   1.000
_cell.length_c   1.000
_cell.angle_alpha   90.00
_cell.angle_beta   90.00
_cell.angle_gamma   90.00
#
_symmetry.space_group_name_H-M   'P 1'
#
loop_
_entity.id
_entity.type
_entity.pdbx_description
1 polymer ?
#
loop_
_entity_poly.entity_id
_entity_poly.type
_entity_poly.pdbx_seq_one_letter_code
_entity_poly.pdbx_strand_id
1 'polypeptide(L)'
;MFKWKVETNEIKSLVWDSNFNKLLRTQFSIAFTDKQEIEYIKDRQILRIDKVKDTSIQPQNKQNTLFGLGKQGQNNQKIGRWQATWKGEILDNGGGEYAYGKKSGQWKDLTQNYWSKAQVYEIGKYDNDIRKGVWEFVYQKENGLIYLKFFLICLSYLQW
;
A
#
# COMPACT_ATOMS: atom_id res chain seq x y z
N MET A 1 -17.69 -29.90 -11.27
CA MET A 1 -16.98 -29.02 -12.22
C MET A 1 -17.51 -27.62 -12.03
N PHE A 2 -16.77 -26.73 -11.37
CA PHE A 2 -17.20 -25.34 -11.16
C PHE A 2 -17.01 -24.58 -12.48
N LYS A 3 -18.10 -24.05 -13.06
CA LYS A 3 -18.01 -23.13 -14.20
C LYS A 3 -17.73 -21.74 -13.64
N TRP A 4 -16.50 -21.26 -13.79
CA TRP A 4 -16.16 -19.87 -13.51
C TRP A 4 -16.86 -19.00 -14.56
N LYS A 5 -17.78 -18.13 -14.13
CA LYS A 5 -18.25 -17.03 -14.96
C LYS A 5 -17.15 -15.98 -14.96
N VAL A 6 -16.77 -15.50 -16.14
CA VAL A 6 -15.89 -14.34 -16.26
C VAL A 6 -16.69 -13.14 -15.77
N GLU A 7 -16.57 -12.84 -14.48
CA GLU A 7 -17.08 -11.61 -13.93
C GLU A 7 -16.06 -10.51 -14.24
N THR A 8 -16.53 -9.51 -14.98
CA THR A 8 -15.73 -8.31 -15.25
C THR A 8 -16.23 -7.19 -14.37
N ASN A 9 -15.34 -6.67 -13.53
CA ASN A 9 -15.61 -5.47 -12.76
C ASN A 9 -14.87 -4.31 -13.44
N GLU A 10 -15.61 -3.28 -13.80
CA GLU A 10 -15.02 -2.04 -14.29
C GLU A 10 -14.53 -1.20 -13.11
N ILE A 11 -13.26 -0.83 -13.14
CA ILE A 11 -12.64 -0.01 -12.10
C ILE A 11 -12.18 1.29 -12.73
N LYS A 12 -12.58 2.39 -12.09
CA LYS A 12 -12.08 3.74 -12.39
C LYS A 12 -10.89 4.00 -11.48
N SER A 13 -9.74 4.31 -12.07
CA SER A 13 -8.51 4.64 -11.35
C SER A 13 -7.84 5.88 -11.93
N LEU A 14 -6.92 6.46 -11.16
CA LEU A 14 -6.04 7.52 -11.63
C LEU A 14 -4.68 6.91 -11.94
N VAL A 15 -4.23 7.05 -13.18
CA VAL A 15 -2.89 6.62 -13.60
C VAL A 15 -2.07 7.85 -13.92
N TRP A 16 -0.82 7.84 -13.47
CA TRP A 16 0.13 8.91 -13.79
C TRP A 16 0.60 8.78 -15.23
N ASP A 17 0.41 9.84 -16.00
CA ASP A 17 0.95 9.95 -17.35
C ASP A 17 2.23 10.79 -17.31
N SER A 18 3.37 10.14 -17.55
CA SER A 18 4.68 10.79 -17.54
C SER A 18 4.89 11.74 -18.71
N ASN A 19 4.21 11.55 -19.85
CA ASN A 19 4.36 12.43 -21.01
C ASN A 19 3.69 13.77 -20.76
N PHE A 20 2.57 13.77 -20.04
CA PHE A 20 1.80 14.98 -19.76
C PHE A 20 1.98 15.49 -18.32
N ASN A 21 2.79 14.82 -17.50
CA ASN A 21 3.04 15.17 -16.10
C ASN A 21 1.73 15.42 -15.31
N LYS A 22 0.71 14.57 -15.55
CA LYS A 22 -0.63 14.70 -14.94
C LYS A 22 -1.25 13.34 -14.65
N LEU A 23 -2.19 13.31 -13.71
CA LEU A 23 -3.04 12.15 -13.51
C LEU A 23 -4.15 12.11 -14.55
N LEU A 24 -4.29 10.96 -15.20
CA LEU A 24 -5.40 10.67 -16.08
C LEU A 24 -6.38 9.71 -15.39
N ARG A 25 -7.67 10.04 -15.45
CA ARG A 25 -8.72 9.05 -15.17
C ARG A 25 -8.65 8.00 -16.26
N THR A 26 -8.46 6.76 -15.86
CA THR A 26 -8.53 5.60 -16.73
C THR A 26 -9.56 4.63 -16.21
N GLN A 27 -10.11 3.86 -17.13
CA GLN A 27 -10.99 2.75 -16.84
C GLN A 27 -10.29 1.48 -17.32
N PHE A 28 -10.33 0.44 -16.51
CA PHE A 28 -9.90 -0.89 -16.89
C PHE A 28 -10.88 -1.91 -16.31
N SER A 29 -10.99 -3.04 -16.99
CA SER A 29 -11.76 -4.18 -16.54
C SER A 29 -10.80 -5.14 -15.83
N ILE A 30 -11.24 -5.70 -14.70
CA ILE A 30 -10.58 -6.84 -14.09
C ILE A 30 -11.36 -8.09 -14.44
N ALA A 31 -10.69 -9.10 -14.96
CA ALA A 31 -11.26 -10.41 -15.25
C ALA A 31 -10.53 -11.51 -14.47
N PHE A 32 -11.28 -12.48 -13.97
CA PHE A 32 -10.74 -13.68 -13.34
C PHE A 32 -10.80 -14.86 -14.31
N THR A 33 -9.68 -15.55 -14.50
CA THR A 33 -9.58 -16.68 -15.44
C THR A 33 -9.76 -18.02 -14.73
N ASP A 34 -10.04 -19.06 -15.52
CA ASP A 34 -10.08 -20.46 -15.05
C ASP A 34 -8.71 -20.98 -14.58
N LYS A 35 -7.62 -20.31 -14.98
CA LYS A 35 -6.25 -20.57 -14.55
C LYS A 35 -5.88 -19.93 -13.21
N GLN A 36 -6.86 -19.35 -12.51
CA GLN A 36 -6.65 -18.58 -11.28
C GLN A 36 -5.72 -17.39 -11.54
N GLU A 37 -5.97 -16.64 -12.62
CA GLU A 37 -5.25 -15.42 -12.95
C GLU A 37 -6.20 -14.22 -12.90
N ILE A 38 -5.65 -13.06 -12.58
CA ILE A 38 -6.31 -11.75 -12.61
C ILE A 38 -5.75 -11.01 -13.82
N GLU A 39 -6.60 -10.77 -14.81
CA GLU A 39 -6.25 -9.99 -16.00
C GLU A 39 -6.74 -8.55 -15.83
N TYR A 40 -5.84 -7.60 -16.07
CA TYR A 40 -6.14 -6.17 -16.12
C TYR A 40 -6.24 -5.75 -17.58
N ILE A 41 -7.45 -5.43 -18.04
CA ILE A 41 -7.78 -5.24 -19.45
C ILE A 41 -8.15 -3.77 -19.69
N LYS A 42 -7.58 -3.16 -20.73
CA LYS A 42 -7.95 -1.83 -21.19
C LYS A 42 -7.95 -1.80 -22.72
N ASP A 43 -8.99 -1.23 -23.32
CA ASP A 43 -9.12 -1.12 -24.78
C ASP A 43 -8.92 -2.46 -25.52
N ARG A 44 -9.42 -3.55 -24.92
CA ARG A 44 -9.28 -4.95 -25.37
C ARG A 44 -7.84 -5.48 -25.37
N GLN A 45 -6.90 -4.80 -24.74
CA GLN A 45 -5.53 -5.24 -24.53
C GLN A 45 -5.31 -5.64 -23.07
N ILE A 46 -4.58 -6.73 -22.85
CA ILE A 46 -4.16 -7.17 -21.52
C ILE A 46 -2.92 -6.36 -21.13
N LEU A 47 -3.06 -5.56 -20.07
CA LEU A 47 -1.97 -4.74 -19.54
C LEU A 47 -1.09 -5.51 -18.57
N ARG A 48 -1.70 -6.41 -17.79
CA ARG A 48 -1.04 -7.18 -16.73
C ARG A 48 -1.83 -8.46 -16.45
N ILE A 49 -1.10 -9.51 -16.10
CA ILE A 49 -1.66 -10.77 -15.59
C ILE A 49 -0.99 -11.07 -14.25
N ASP A 50 -1.78 -11.22 -13.21
CA ASP A 50 -1.30 -11.69 -11.91
C ASP A 50 -1.84 -13.08 -11.61
N LYS A 51 -0.96 -14.01 -11.20
CA LYS A 51 -1.40 -15.31 -10.68
C LYS A 51 -1.99 -15.12 -9.29
N VAL A 52 -3.21 -15.59 -9.07
CA VAL A 52 -3.78 -15.72 -7.73
C VAL A 52 -2.93 -16.76 -7.00
N LYS A 53 -2.05 -16.29 -6.12
CA LYS A 53 -1.31 -17.20 -5.24
C LYS A 53 -2.35 -17.83 -4.32
N ASP A 54 -2.31 -19.16 -4.26
CA ASP A 54 -3.22 -20.03 -3.53
C ASP A 54 -3.95 -19.35 -2.37
N THR A 55 -5.26 -19.18 -2.53
CA THR A 55 -6.19 -18.61 -1.54
C THR A 55 -6.26 -19.43 -0.25
N SER A 56 -5.61 -20.61 -0.19
CA SER A 56 -5.40 -21.37 1.05
C SER A 56 -4.58 -20.60 2.10
N ILE A 57 -3.84 -19.56 1.69
CA ILE A 57 -3.31 -18.56 2.61
C ILE A 57 -4.50 -17.69 3.05
N GLN A 58 -5.27 -18.18 4.03
CA GLN A 58 -6.15 -17.32 4.80
C GLN A 58 -5.33 -16.09 5.20
N PRO A 59 -5.79 -14.85 4.92
CA PRO A 59 -5.15 -13.69 5.51
C PRO A 59 -5.13 -14.01 6.99
N GLN A 60 -3.93 -14.15 7.57
CA GLN A 60 -3.84 -14.38 9.00
C GLN A 60 -4.38 -13.10 9.61
N ASN A 61 -5.70 -13.08 9.86
CA ASN A 61 -6.47 -12.06 10.58
C ASN A 61 -6.06 -12.01 12.05
N LYS A 62 -4.82 -12.39 12.35
CA LYS A 62 -4.15 -11.86 13.52
C LYS A 62 -3.86 -10.43 13.15
N GLN A 63 -4.58 -9.52 13.79
CA GLN A 63 -4.13 -8.18 14.09
C GLN A 63 -2.65 -8.31 14.49
N ASN A 64 -1.76 -8.19 13.51
CA ASN A 64 -0.34 -8.09 13.77
C ASN A 64 -0.24 -6.69 14.32
N THR A 65 -0.40 -6.61 15.64
CA THR A 65 -0.45 -5.37 16.36
C THR A 65 0.88 -4.68 16.10
N LEU A 66 0.83 -3.67 15.24
CA LEU A 66 1.95 -2.81 14.91
C LEU A 66 2.26 -2.02 16.17
N PHE A 67 3.12 -2.57 17.01
CA PHE A 67 3.68 -1.80 18.11
C PHE A 67 4.74 -0.89 17.50
N GLY A 68 4.59 0.40 17.75
CA GLY A 68 5.69 1.31 17.51
C GLY A 68 6.58 1.38 18.74
N LEU A 69 7.90 1.29 18.55
CA LEU A 69 8.87 1.60 19.61
C LEU A 69 9.22 3.08 19.50
N GLY A 70 8.94 3.84 20.57
CA GLY A 70 9.24 5.26 20.61
C GLY A 70 9.06 5.82 22.02
N LYS A 71 9.48 7.08 22.20
CA LYS A 71 9.34 7.77 23.48
C LYS A 71 7.92 8.27 23.65
N GLN A 72 7.43 8.20 24.88
CA GLN A 72 6.20 8.86 25.30
C GLN A 72 6.56 10.10 26.13
N GLY A 73 5.94 11.23 25.80
CA GLY A 73 6.03 12.46 26.55
C GLY A 73 4.96 12.53 27.65
N GLN A 74 4.70 13.73 28.15
CA GLN A 74 3.61 13.97 29.10
C GLN A 74 2.27 13.54 28.50
N ASN A 75 1.36 13.05 29.34
CA ASN A 75 0.04 12.56 28.94
C ASN A 75 0.06 11.40 27.93
N ASN A 76 1.08 10.55 27.96
CA ASN A 76 1.26 9.40 27.06
C ASN A 76 1.31 9.80 25.56
N GLN A 77 1.64 11.05 25.25
CA GLN A 77 1.73 11.50 23.87
C GLN A 77 2.98 10.93 23.21
N LYS A 78 2.82 10.40 22.00
CA LYS A 78 3.94 9.92 21.19
C LYS A 78 4.80 11.10 20.76
N ILE A 79 6.11 11.01 20.97
CA ILE A 79 7.08 12.04 20.58
C ILE A 79 8.32 11.44 19.93
N GLY A 80 8.92 12.19 19.00
CA GLY A 80 10.18 11.84 18.35
C GLY A 80 10.06 10.68 17.37
N ARG A 81 11.17 9.97 17.14
CA ARG A 81 11.24 8.86 16.19
C ARG A 81 10.54 7.61 16.72
N TRP A 82 9.73 7.00 15.85
CA TRP A 82 9.00 5.76 16.09
C TRP A 82 9.37 4.73 15.03
N GLN A 83 9.69 3.52 15.47
CA GLN A 83 10.01 2.39 14.58
C GLN A 83 8.86 1.40 14.55
N ALA A 84 8.50 0.92 13.36
CA ALA A 84 7.51 -0.14 13.22
C ALA A 84 8.10 -1.50 13.62
N THR A 85 7.30 -2.31 14.31
CA THR A 85 7.64 -3.70 14.61
C THR A 85 6.68 -4.66 13.93
N TRP A 86 7.17 -5.85 13.59
CA TRP A 86 6.37 -6.94 13.04
C TRP A 86 6.76 -8.26 13.70
N LYS A 87 5.78 -8.94 14.30
CA LYS A 87 6.01 -10.19 15.07
C LYS A 87 7.12 -10.04 16.14
N GLY A 88 7.23 -8.86 16.74
CA GLY A 88 8.24 -8.54 17.75
C GLY A 88 9.59 -8.09 17.19
N GLU A 89 9.82 -8.18 15.88
CA GLU A 89 11.05 -7.72 15.24
C GLU A 89 10.96 -6.25 14.84
N ILE A 90 12.03 -5.48 15.08
CA ILE A 90 12.13 -4.09 14.62
C ILE A 90 12.39 -4.08 13.13
N LEU A 91 11.58 -3.34 12.39
CA LEU A 91 11.78 -3.16 10.95
C LEU A 91 12.72 -1.99 10.72
N ASP A 92 13.89 -2.28 10.15
CA ASP A 92 15.03 -1.36 10.04
C ASP A 92 14.72 -0.05 9.27
N ASN A 93 13.59 0.00 8.57
CA ASN A 93 13.16 1.16 7.81
C ASN A 93 11.70 1.57 8.04
N GLY A 94 10.94 0.85 8.86
CA GLY A 94 9.52 1.14 9.10
C GLY A 94 9.31 2.21 10.17
N GLY A 95 8.30 3.07 9.99
CA GLY A 95 7.93 4.11 10.95
C GLY A 95 8.22 5.53 10.48
N GLY A 96 8.39 6.46 11.42
CA GLY A 96 8.52 7.89 11.14
C GLY A 96 8.64 8.72 12.42
N GLU A 97 8.25 9.98 12.38
CA GLU A 97 8.34 10.88 13.54
C GLU A 97 6.96 11.34 14.02
N TYR A 98 6.79 11.39 15.34
CA TYR A 98 5.65 12.04 15.98
C TYR A 98 6.05 13.40 16.53
N ALA A 99 5.22 14.40 16.23
CA ALA A 99 5.26 15.72 16.82
C ALA A 99 3.92 15.98 17.53
N TYR A 100 3.96 16.35 18.81
CA TYR A 100 2.76 16.64 19.61
C TYR A 100 1.69 15.52 19.58
N GLY A 101 2.14 14.26 19.62
CA GLY A 101 1.24 13.10 19.58
C GLY A 101 0.72 12.71 18.20
N LYS A 102 1.07 13.45 17.13
CA LYS A 102 0.61 13.21 15.76
C LYS A 102 1.76 12.84 14.83
N LYS A 103 1.50 11.99 13.83
CA LYS A 103 2.46 11.68 12.76
C LYS A 103 2.81 12.97 12.00
N SER A 104 4.10 13.19 11.81
CA SER A 104 4.64 14.31 11.05
C SER A 104 5.87 13.88 10.25
N GLY A 105 6.16 14.59 9.15
CA GLY A 105 7.33 14.33 8.33
C GLY A 105 7.19 13.08 7.46
N GLN A 106 8.32 12.46 7.12
CA GLN A 106 8.34 11.26 6.28
C GLN A 106 8.00 10.01 7.09
N TRP A 107 7.19 9.15 6.50
CA TRP A 107 6.74 7.89 7.10
C TRP A 107 6.86 6.75 6.11
N LYS A 108 7.25 5.57 6.61
CA LYS A 108 7.19 4.28 5.92
C LYS A 108 6.20 3.39 6.67
N ASP A 109 4.94 3.45 6.26
CA ASP A 109 3.85 2.66 6.83
C ASP A 109 3.83 1.25 6.25
N LEU A 110 3.44 0.26 7.06
CA LEU A 110 3.21 -1.09 6.59
C LEU A 110 1.81 -1.17 5.99
N THR A 111 1.69 -1.81 4.82
CA THR A 111 0.37 -2.11 4.26
C THR A 111 -0.29 -3.27 5.00
N GLN A 112 -1.61 -3.41 4.83
CA GLN A 112 -2.36 -4.56 5.35
C GLN A 112 -1.87 -5.91 4.79
N ASN A 113 -1.20 -5.88 3.62
CA ASN A 113 -0.67 -7.06 2.95
C ASN A 113 0.80 -7.35 3.30
N TYR A 114 1.35 -6.67 4.31
CA TYR A 114 2.70 -6.92 4.77
C TYR A 114 2.83 -8.33 5.38
N TRP A 115 3.84 -9.09 4.95
CA TRP A 115 4.20 -10.38 5.53
C TRP A 115 5.67 -10.71 5.25
N SER A 116 6.20 -11.78 5.84
CA SER A 116 7.63 -12.12 5.76
C SER A 116 8.16 -12.29 4.33
N LYS A 117 7.32 -12.78 3.41
CA LYS A 117 7.70 -13.03 2.01
C LYS A 117 7.34 -11.89 1.05
N ALA A 118 6.54 -10.91 1.50
CA ALA A 118 6.31 -9.68 0.73
C ALA A 118 6.17 -8.49 1.69
N GLN A 119 7.22 -7.69 1.69
CA GLN A 119 7.31 -6.52 2.52
C GLN A 119 6.83 -5.32 1.69
N VAL A 120 5.55 -4.97 1.87
CA VAL A 120 4.94 -3.86 1.11
C VAL A 120 4.72 -2.68 2.04
N TYR A 121 5.32 -1.56 1.66
CA TYR A 121 5.29 -0.32 2.41
C TYR A 121 4.64 0.81 1.62
N GLU A 122 4.06 1.74 2.34
CA GLU A 122 3.59 3.03 1.85
C GLU A 122 4.54 4.11 2.39
N ILE A 123 5.22 4.82 1.51
CA ILE A 123 6.16 5.88 1.86
C ILE A 123 5.56 7.22 1.46
N GLY A 124 5.50 8.15 2.40
CA GLY A 124 5.02 9.49 2.10
C GLY A 124 5.09 10.42 3.30
N LYS A 125 4.59 11.64 3.10
CA LYS A 125 4.64 12.69 4.13
C LYS A 125 3.32 12.75 4.90
N TYR A 126 3.42 12.78 6.22
CA TYR A 126 2.35 13.18 7.12
C TYR A 126 2.53 14.64 7.56
N ASP A 127 1.39 15.30 7.75
CA ASP A 127 1.27 16.59 8.41
C ASP A 127 0.08 16.50 9.37
N ASN A 128 0.36 16.43 10.67
CA ASN A 128 -0.66 16.31 11.72
C ASN A 128 -1.63 15.12 11.49
N ASP A 129 -1.09 13.92 11.28
CA ASP A 129 -1.82 12.69 10.92
C ASP A 129 -2.53 12.71 9.55
N ILE A 130 -2.44 13.80 8.79
CA ILE A 130 -2.99 13.88 7.44
C ILE A 130 -1.91 13.50 6.43
N ARG A 131 -2.22 12.55 5.56
CA ARG A 131 -1.38 12.21 4.40
C ARG A 131 -1.32 13.38 3.42
N LYS A 132 -0.11 13.81 3.07
CA LYS A 132 0.15 14.91 2.14
C LYS A 132 0.95 14.44 0.93
N GLY A 133 0.62 15.02 -0.22
CA GLY A 133 1.38 14.85 -1.46
C GLY A 133 1.28 13.43 -2.02
N VAL A 134 2.42 12.99 -2.55
CA VAL A 134 2.56 11.73 -3.28
C VAL A 134 2.99 10.63 -2.33
N TRP A 135 2.27 9.51 -2.39
CA TRP A 135 2.59 8.29 -1.66
C TRP A 135 3.13 7.24 -2.62
N GLU A 136 4.30 6.71 -2.28
CA GLU A 136 5.01 5.69 -3.03
C GLU A 136 4.78 4.32 -2.39
N PHE A 137 4.37 3.33 -3.18
CA PHE A 137 4.36 1.95 -2.73
C PHE A 137 5.74 1.34 -3.00
N VAL A 138 6.30 0.66 -2.00
CA VAL A 138 7.57 -0.04 -2.15
C VAL A 138 7.37 -1.51 -1.84
N TYR A 139 7.72 -2.36 -2.79
CA TYR A 139 7.68 -3.80 -2.67
C TYR A 139 9.09 -4.34 -2.47
N GLN A 140 9.36 -4.95 -1.33
CA GLN A 140 10.64 -5.60 -1.06
C GLN A 140 10.43 -7.10 -1.01
N LYS A 141 11.16 -7.81 -1.89
CA LYS A 141 11.19 -9.27 -1.93
C LYS A 141 12.37 -9.76 -1.10
N GLU A 142 12.24 -10.93 -0.49
CA GLU A 142 13.37 -11.67 0.06
C GLU A 142 14.45 -11.78 -1.06
N ASN A 143 15.65 -11.24 -0.79
CA ASN A 143 16.83 -11.21 -1.68
C ASN A 143 16.86 -10.13 -2.78
N GLY A 144 15.99 -9.11 -2.76
CA GLY A 144 16.14 -7.97 -3.69
C GLY A 144 15.06 -6.90 -3.56
N LEU A 145 15.45 -5.64 -3.72
CA LEU A 145 14.52 -4.52 -3.80
C LEU A 145 13.91 -4.46 -5.21
N ILE A 146 12.59 -4.54 -5.32
CA ILE A 146 11.87 -4.31 -6.58
C ILE A 146 11.02 -3.04 -6.38
N TYR A 147 11.48 -1.92 -6.93
CA TYR A 147 10.72 -0.68 -6.86
C TYR A 147 9.54 -0.74 -7.83
N LEU A 148 8.37 -1.15 -7.32
CA LEU A 148 7.11 -0.92 -8.00
C LEU A 148 6.59 0.47 -7.60
N LYS A 149 7.09 1.49 -8.30
CA LYS A 149 6.74 2.89 -7.99
C LYS A 149 5.32 3.20 -8.47
N PHE A 150 4.34 2.93 -7.62
CA PHE A 150 2.97 3.43 -7.80
C PHE A 150 2.81 4.71 -7.00
N PHE A 151 2.32 5.75 -7.66
CA PHE A 151 2.02 7.02 -7.05
C PHE A 151 0.52 7.12 -6.76
N LEU A 152 0.15 7.15 -5.48
CA LEU A 152 -1.17 7.59 -5.06
C LEU A 152 -1.06 9.05 -4.61
N ILE A 153 -1.78 9.94 -5.32
CA ILE A 153 -1.93 11.32 -4.89
C ILE A 153 -3.09 11.36 -3.90
N CYS A 154 -2.76 11.57 -2.62
CA CYS A 154 -3.76 11.85 -1.61
C CYS A 154 -4.26 13.28 -1.82
N LEU A 155 -5.43 13.44 -2.44
CA LEU A 155 -6.17 14.70 -2.42
C LEU A 155 -6.77 14.88 -1.02
N SER A 156 -5.96 15.28 -0.05
CA SER A 156 -6.49 15.74 1.24
C SER A 156 -7.13 17.12 1.05
N TYR A 157 -8.44 17.06 0.80
CA TYR A 157 -9.44 18.14 0.83
C TYR A 157 -9.52 19.11 -0.37
N LEU A 158 -10.51 18.85 -1.23
CA LEU A 158 -11.56 19.84 -1.51
C LEU A 158 -12.49 19.85 -0.28
N GLN A 159 -12.33 20.82 0.60
CA GLN A 159 -13.34 21.18 1.60
C GLN A 159 -14.17 22.30 0.96
N TRP A 160 -15.45 22.02 0.72
CA TRP A 160 -16.49 23.03 0.52
C TRP A 160 -16.90 23.59 1.87
#